data_AF-A0A373CN85-F1
#
_entry.id   AF-A0A373CN85-F1
#
_cell.length_a   1.000
_cell.length_b   1.000
_cell.length_c   1.000
_cell.angle_alpha   90.00
_cell.angle_beta   90.00
_cell.angle_gamma   90.00
#
_symmetry.space_group_name_H-M   'P 1'
#
loop_
_entity.id
_entity.type
_entity.pdbx_description
1 polymer ?
#
loop_
_entity_poly.entity_id
_entity_poly.type
_entity_poly.pdbx_seq_one_letter_code
_entity_poly.pdbx_strand_id
1 'polypeptide(L)'
;MIDWSSIPDDTYMIKLSVNGTALPLAYQYNTATKIIKNATLVSLGTFKTTAYCPCRSCSEGYGRLTKTGTQATASRTVAVDPRVIPLGSHLLIDGVEYIAEDVGGGVKGKHIDIFYNTHSETRDHGVERSEVYLIQS
;
A
#
# COMPACT_ATOMS: atom_id res chain seq x y z
N MET A 1 7.20 -23.68 -11.90
CA MET A 1 6.10 -23.03 -12.63
C MET A 1 5.03 -22.71 -11.59
N ILE A 2 4.51 -21.49 -11.54
CA ILE A 2 3.45 -21.12 -10.58
C ILE A 2 2.14 -21.77 -11.03
N ASP A 3 1.43 -22.42 -10.12
CA ASP A 3 0.08 -22.94 -10.39
C ASP A 3 -0.97 -21.84 -10.16
N TRP A 4 -1.22 -21.08 -11.21
CA TRP A 4 -2.19 -19.98 -11.23
C TRP A 4 -3.64 -20.43 -11.01
N SER A 5 -3.95 -21.73 -11.11
CA SER A 5 -5.31 -22.24 -10.91
C SER A 5 -5.67 -22.45 -9.43
N SER A 6 -4.65 -22.46 -8.57
CA SER A 6 -4.79 -22.69 -7.12
C SER A 6 -4.95 -21.41 -6.31
N ILE A 7 -4.80 -20.23 -6.93
CA ILE A 7 -4.84 -18.95 -6.26
C ILE A 7 -6.18 -18.23 -6.50
N PRO A 8 -6.68 -17.44 -5.53
CA PRO A 8 -7.93 -16.69 -5.68
C PRO A 8 -7.91 -15.72 -6.85
N ASP A 9 -9.10 -15.35 -7.33
CA ASP A 9 -9.19 -14.34 -8.36
C ASP A 9 -8.82 -12.95 -7.85
N ASP A 10 -7.70 -12.41 -8.34
CA ASP A 10 -7.18 -11.10 -7.95
C ASP A 10 -6.12 -10.57 -8.95
N THR A 11 -5.58 -9.38 -8.66
CA THR A 11 -4.40 -8.82 -9.33
C THR A 11 -3.16 -9.06 -8.48
N TYR A 12 -2.19 -9.76 -9.06
CA TYR A 12 -0.94 -10.15 -8.40
C TYR A 12 0.24 -9.33 -8.93
N MET A 13 1.06 -8.81 -8.02
CA MET A 13 2.35 -8.18 -8.35
C MET A 13 3.47 -9.22 -8.36
N ILE A 14 3.97 -9.53 -9.54
CA ILE A 14 5.08 -10.45 -9.76
C ILE A 14 6.39 -9.64 -9.71
N LYS A 15 7.15 -9.80 -8.63
CA LYS A 15 8.52 -9.29 -8.53
C LYS A 15 9.49 -10.35 -9.02
N LEU A 16 10.40 -9.96 -9.90
CA LEU A 16 11.54 -10.79 -10.27
C LEU A 16 12.73 -10.44 -9.37
N SER A 17 13.48 -11.45 -8.96
CA SER A 17 14.75 -11.26 -8.27
C SER A 17 15.83 -12.12 -8.91
N VAL A 18 17.06 -11.61 -8.89
CA VAL A 18 18.25 -12.33 -9.33
C VAL A 18 19.20 -12.39 -8.14
N ASN A 19 19.57 -13.60 -7.70
CA ASN A 19 20.43 -13.82 -6.53
C ASN A 19 19.94 -13.09 -5.26
N GLY A 20 18.62 -13.07 -5.03
CA GLY A 20 18.00 -12.41 -3.87
C GLY A 20 17.86 -10.89 -4.00
N THR A 21 18.38 -10.27 -5.06
CA THR A 21 18.19 -8.84 -5.33
C THR A 21 16.97 -8.64 -6.22
N ALA A 22 15.98 -7.88 -5.74
CA ALA A 22 14.79 -7.56 -6.53
C ALA A 22 15.16 -6.68 -7.73
N LEU A 23 14.67 -7.05 -8.91
CA LEU A 23 14.78 -6.24 -10.11
C LEU A 23 13.76 -5.08 -10.05
N PRO A 24 14.05 -3.94 -10.70
CA PRO A 24 13.13 -2.80 -10.76
C PRO A 24 11.93 -3.01 -11.69
N LEU A 25 11.85 -4.16 -12.36
CA LEU A 25 10.74 -4.54 -13.22
C LEU A 25 9.77 -5.45 -12.46
N ALA A 26 8.48 -5.13 -12.53
CA ALA A 26 7.40 -5.98 -12.04
C ALA A 26 6.33 -6.18 -13.11
N TYR A 27 5.53 -7.22 -12.91
CA TYR A 27 4.39 -7.52 -13.76
C TYR A 27 3.13 -7.58 -12.91
N GLN A 28 2.08 -6.90 -13.35
CA GLN A 28 0.74 -7.08 -12.81
C GLN A 28 0.05 -8.20 -13.59
N TYR A 29 -0.32 -9.28 -12.91
CA TYR A 29 -1.12 -10.36 -13.49
C TYR A 29 -2.52 -10.34 -12.92
N ASN A 30 -3.52 -10.12 -13.78
CA ASN A 30 -4.91 -10.23 -13.40
C ASN A 30 -5.41 -11.64 -13.74
N THR A 31 -5.85 -12.43 -12.76
CA THR A 31 -6.27 -13.83 -12.99
C THR A 31 -7.55 -13.91 -13.82
N ALA A 32 -8.50 -12.99 -13.63
CA ALA A 32 -9.79 -13.00 -14.31
C ALA A 32 -9.64 -12.71 -15.81
N THR A 33 -8.83 -11.71 -16.18
CA THR A 33 -8.60 -11.35 -17.59
C THR A 33 -7.41 -12.06 -18.21
N LYS A 34 -6.56 -12.71 -17.39
CA LYS A 34 -5.26 -13.30 -17.79
C LYS A 34 -4.33 -12.31 -18.49
N ILE A 35 -4.44 -11.02 -18.16
CA ILE A 35 -3.62 -9.95 -18.74
C ILE A 35 -2.39 -9.73 -17.89
N ILE A 36 -1.25 -9.57 -18.54
CA ILE A 36 0.01 -9.12 -17.94
C ILE A 36 0.27 -7.67 -18.36
N LYS A 37 0.42 -6.78 -17.39
CA LYS A 37 0.91 -5.40 -17.62
C LYS A 37 2.31 -5.24 -17.06
N ASN A 38 3.16 -4.55 -17.81
CA ASN A 38 4.45 -4.11 -17.28
C ASN A 38 4.21 -3.01 -16.25
N ALA A 39 4.92 -3.08 -15.14
CA ALA A 39 5.02 -2.01 -14.16
C ALA A 39 6.49 -1.82 -13.81
N THR A 40 6.90 -0.57 -13.61
CA THR A 40 8.21 -0.27 -13.04
C THR A 40 8.04 -0.03 -11.55
N LEU A 41 8.85 -0.71 -10.73
CA LEU A 41 8.91 -0.48 -9.30
C LEU A 41 10.13 0.37 -8.97
N VAL A 42 9.86 1.57 -8.44
CA VAL A 42 10.91 2.46 -7.96
C VAL A 42 10.93 2.38 -6.43
N SER A 43 12.01 1.83 -5.87
CA SER A 43 12.22 1.84 -4.42
C SER A 43 12.27 3.29 -3.92
N LEU A 44 11.45 3.59 -2.91
CA LEU A 44 11.47 4.85 -2.16
C LEU A 44 12.30 4.70 -0.85
N GLY A 45 12.78 3.48 -0.58
CA GLY A 45 13.47 3.08 0.63
C GLY A 45 12.51 2.62 1.73
N THR A 46 13.07 2.44 2.93
CA THR A 46 12.34 1.94 4.09
C THR A 46 11.57 3.05 4.81
N PHE A 47 10.26 2.83 5.01
CA PHE A 47 9.37 3.74 5.73
C PHE A 47 8.98 3.13 7.06
N LYS A 48 8.70 4.00 8.06
CA LYS A 48 7.92 3.57 9.22
C LYS A 48 6.48 3.37 8.77
N THR A 49 5.89 2.23 9.10
CA THR A 49 4.47 1.96 8.87
C THR A 49 3.76 1.88 10.22
N THR A 50 2.63 2.57 10.33
CA THR A 50 1.68 2.43 11.44
C THR A 50 0.30 2.10 10.89
N ALA A 51 -0.68 1.98 11.77
CA ALA A 51 -2.04 1.69 11.38
C ALA A 51 -3.04 2.66 12.05
N TYR A 52 -4.07 3.02 11.28
CA TYR A 52 -5.21 3.79 11.75
C TYR A 52 -6.52 3.16 11.27
N CYS A 53 -7.62 3.51 11.94
CA CYS A 53 -8.95 3.03 11.60
C CYS A 53 -9.98 4.17 11.80
N PRO A 54 -11.26 3.97 11.43
CA PRO A 54 -12.24 5.06 11.43
C PRO A 54 -12.75 5.41 12.83
N CYS A 55 -12.22 4.81 13.90
CA CYS A 55 -12.61 5.17 15.25
C CYS A 55 -12.15 6.60 15.59
N ARG A 56 -12.85 7.25 16.54
CA ARG A 56 -12.59 8.65 16.89
C ARG A 56 -11.16 8.91 17.39
N SER A 57 -10.53 7.93 18.06
CA SER A 57 -9.17 8.09 18.59
C SER A 57 -8.09 8.05 17.50
N CYS A 58 -8.33 7.31 16.41
CA CYS A 58 -7.36 7.18 15.32
C CYS A 58 -7.59 8.21 14.21
N SER A 59 -8.85 8.57 13.96
CA SER A 59 -9.24 9.48 12.86
C SER A 59 -9.65 10.87 13.33
N GLU A 60 -9.47 11.21 14.61
CA GLU A 60 -9.92 12.50 15.20
C GLU A 60 -11.42 12.85 14.95
N GLY A 61 -12.24 11.84 14.63
CA GLY A 61 -13.66 12.00 14.31
C GLY A 61 -13.97 12.15 12.81
N TYR A 62 -12.97 12.15 11.94
CA TYR A 62 -13.16 12.14 10.48
C TYR A 62 -13.68 10.81 9.92
N GLY A 63 -13.56 9.72 10.70
CA GLY A 63 -14.06 8.41 10.30
C GLY A 63 -13.29 7.87 9.11
N ARG A 64 -13.99 7.66 7.98
CA ARG A 64 -13.40 7.16 6.72
C ARG A 64 -13.09 8.26 5.71
N LEU A 65 -13.39 9.53 5.99
CA LEU A 65 -13.18 10.59 5.03
C LEU A 65 -11.69 10.89 4.87
N THR A 66 -11.14 10.64 3.68
CA THR A 66 -9.73 10.89 3.38
C THR A 66 -9.50 12.33 2.91
N LYS A 67 -8.24 12.76 2.89
CA LYS A 67 -7.84 14.07 2.35
C LYS A 67 -8.25 14.28 0.89
N THR A 68 -8.27 13.23 0.06
CA THR A 68 -8.74 13.32 -1.34
C THR A 68 -10.25 13.31 -1.49
N GLY A 69 -11.00 13.12 -0.40
CA GLY A 69 -12.47 13.05 -0.41
C GLY A 69 -13.04 11.66 -0.70
N THR A 70 -12.19 10.63 -0.75
CA THR A 70 -12.63 9.23 -0.88
C THR A 70 -12.97 8.62 0.49
N GLN A 71 -13.62 7.45 0.47
CA GLN A 71 -13.78 6.65 1.68
C GLN A 71 -12.60 5.70 1.84
N ALA A 72 -11.92 5.82 2.97
CA ALA A 72 -10.82 4.94 3.35
C ALA A 72 -11.28 3.48 3.38
N THR A 73 -10.53 2.63 2.69
CA THR A 73 -10.80 1.20 2.50
C THR A 73 -9.58 0.39 2.88
N ALA A 74 -9.76 -0.68 3.66
CA ALA A 74 -8.65 -1.54 4.07
C ALA A 74 -8.02 -2.23 2.86
N SER A 75 -6.72 -2.53 2.93
CA SER A 75 -5.94 -3.07 1.81
C SER A 75 -5.97 -2.18 0.55
N ARG A 76 -6.16 -0.87 0.74
CA ARG A 76 -6.16 0.12 -0.34
C ARG A 76 -5.64 1.47 0.15
N THR A 77 -6.26 2.05 1.17
CA THR A 77 -5.98 3.44 1.54
C THR A 77 -4.79 3.55 2.49
N VAL A 78 -3.90 4.51 2.22
CA VAL A 78 -2.85 4.93 3.15
C VAL A 78 -2.80 6.45 3.30
N ALA A 79 -2.45 6.89 4.51
CA ALA A 79 -2.08 8.27 4.77
C ALA A 79 -0.57 8.47 4.62
N VAL A 80 -0.16 9.55 3.98
CA VAL A 80 1.25 9.85 3.66
C VAL A 80 1.62 11.31 3.94
N ASP A 81 2.91 11.63 3.82
CA ASP A 81 3.38 13.01 3.65
C ASP A 81 3.42 13.39 2.16
N PRO A 82 2.55 14.29 1.67
CA PRO A 82 2.48 14.67 0.26
C PRO A 82 3.77 15.26 -0.33
N ARG A 83 4.68 15.74 0.53
CA ARG A 83 5.99 16.27 0.11
C ARG A 83 6.98 15.17 -0.25
N VAL A 84 6.74 13.95 0.22
CA VAL A 84 7.56 12.75 -0.05
C VAL A 84 6.86 11.83 -1.03
N ILE A 85 5.55 11.59 -0.84
CA ILE A 85 4.73 10.75 -1.70
C ILE A 85 3.51 11.56 -2.13
N PRO A 86 3.39 11.97 -3.41
CA PRO A 86 2.22 12.68 -3.91
C PRO A 86 0.93 11.88 -3.70
N LEU A 87 -0.19 12.56 -3.42
CA LEU A 87 -1.49 11.90 -3.35
C LEU A 87 -1.88 11.31 -4.72
N GLY A 88 -2.57 10.16 -4.69
CA GLY A 88 -2.89 9.35 -5.86
C GLY A 88 -1.77 8.38 -6.28
N SER A 89 -0.60 8.42 -5.63
CA SER A 89 0.47 7.45 -5.90
C SER A 89 0.03 6.04 -5.55
N HIS A 90 0.33 5.09 -6.43
CA HIS A 90 0.18 3.66 -6.19
C HIS A 90 1.47 3.11 -5.57
N LEU A 91 1.35 2.49 -4.40
CA LEU A 91 2.47 2.01 -3.60
C LEU A 91 2.37 0.49 -3.42
N LEU A 92 3.50 -0.19 -3.43
CA LEU A 92 3.59 -1.60 -3.07
C LEU A 92 4.34 -1.73 -1.74
N ILE A 93 3.64 -2.24 -0.73
CA ILE A 93 4.15 -2.44 0.64
C ILE A 93 3.85 -3.89 1.02
N ASP A 94 4.89 -4.67 1.32
CA ASP A 94 4.79 -6.07 1.73
C ASP A 94 3.90 -6.96 0.85
N GLY A 95 3.86 -6.66 -0.45
CA GLY A 95 3.10 -7.42 -1.46
C GLY A 95 1.68 -6.92 -1.70
N VAL A 96 1.21 -5.93 -0.94
CA VAL A 96 -0.11 -5.32 -1.09
C VAL A 96 0.00 -3.96 -1.77
N GLU A 97 -0.87 -3.72 -2.75
CA GLU A 97 -0.98 -2.43 -3.42
C GLU A 97 -1.87 -1.47 -2.62
N TYR A 98 -1.37 -0.28 -2.37
CA TYR A 98 -2.06 0.80 -1.69
C TYR A 98 -2.07 2.06 -2.55
N ILE A 99 -2.98 2.98 -2.25
CA ILE A 99 -3.12 4.29 -2.87
C ILE A 99 -3.00 5.36 -1.80
N ALA A 100 -2.12 6.33 -2.05
CA ALA A 100 -1.95 7.51 -1.21
C ALA A 100 -3.17 8.44 -1.31
N GLU A 101 -4.20 8.18 -0.53
CA GLU A 101 -5.46 8.95 -0.57
C GLU A 101 -5.61 9.91 0.62
N ASP A 102 -4.80 9.75 1.68
CA ASP A 102 -5.00 10.45 2.93
C ASP A 102 -3.75 11.16 3.46
N VAL A 103 -3.95 12.05 4.44
CA VAL A 103 -2.88 12.79 5.12
C VAL A 103 -3.19 12.87 6.62
N GLY A 104 -2.25 12.42 7.45
CA GLY A 104 -2.32 12.56 8.91
C GLY A 104 -1.47 13.71 9.45
N GLY A 105 -1.89 14.29 10.58
CA GLY A 105 -1.12 15.31 11.30
C GLY A 105 0.27 14.83 11.73
N GLY A 106 0.37 13.58 12.21
CA GLY A 106 1.61 12.92 12.62
C GLY A 106 2.36 12.16 11.50
N VAL A 107 1.79 12.10 10.30
CA VAL A 107 2.38 11.39 9.15
C VAL A 107 3.26 12.38 8.38
N LYS A 108 4.58 12.33 8.65
CA LYS A 108 5.59 13.25 8.11
C LYS A 108 6.86 12.49 7.70
N GLY A 109 7.48 12.91 6.60
CA GLY A 109 8.70 12.30 6.09
C GLY A 109 8.48 10.86 5.60
N LYS A 110 9.40 9.95 5.96
CA LYS A 110 9.30 8.52 5.65
C LYS A 110 8.38 7.76 6.64
N HIS A 111 7.13 8.21 6.72
CA HIS A 111 6.08 7.63 7.56
C HIS A 111 4.83 7.40 6.71
N ILE A 112 4.25 6.21 6.81
CA ILE A 112 2.97 5.84 6.19
C ILE A 112 2.06 5.29 7.29
N ASP A 113 0.79 5.70 7.28
CA ASP A 113 -0.24 5.15 8.16
C ASP A 113 -1.24 4.35 7.32
N ILE A 114 -1.36 3.06 7.59
CA ILE A 114 -2.16 2.13 6.79
C ILE A 114 -3.58 2.06 7.37
N PHE A 115 -4.58 2.18 6.50
CA PHE A 115 -5.96 2.12 6.95
C PHE A 115 -6.42 0.67 7.19
N TYR A 116 -7.03 0.43 8.35
CA TYR A 116 -7.70 -0.81 8.72
C TYR A 116 -9.15 -0.57 9.10
N ASN A 117 -9.98 -1.62 9.05
CA ASN A 117 -11.40 -1.49 9.33
C ASN A 117 -11.70 -1.35 10.83
N THR A 118 -10.88 -1.97 11.68
CA THR A 118 -11.10 -2.06 13.13
C THR A 118 -9.89 -1.62 13.93
N HIS A 119 -10.13 -1.21 15.17
CA HIS A 119 -9.05 -0.84 16.08
C HIS A 119 -8.22 -2.04 16.56
N SER A 120 -8.77 -3.26 16.53
CA SER A 120 -7.99 -4.47 16.85
C SER A 120 -6.91 -4.69 15.80
N GLU A 121 -7.29 -4.66 14.52
CA GLU A 121 -6.34 -4.82 13.41
C GLU A 121 -5.22 -3.76 13.46
N THR A 122 -5.53 -2.51 13.86
CA THR A 122 -4.48 -1.49 14.02
C THR A 122 -3.46 -1.84 15.10
N ARG A 123 -3.89 -2.51 16.18
CA ARG A 123 -2.99 -2.93 17.26
C ARG A 123 -2.18 -4.15 16.86
N ASP A 124 -2.79 -5.05 16.09
CA ASP A 124 -2.13 -6.25 15.57
C ASP A 124 -1.02 -5.87 14.58
N HIS A 125 -1.25 -4.83 13.75
CA HIS A 125 -0.21 -4.25 12.89
C HIS A 125 0.92 -3.59 13.69
N GLY A 126 0.57 -2.76 14.68
CA GLY A 126 1.56 -2.08 15.52
C GLY A 126 2.42 -1.07 14.76
N VAL A 127 3.74 -1.14 14.96
CA VAL A 127 4.72 -0.26 14.30
C VAL A 127 5.77 -1.11 13.62
N GLU A 128 5.89 -0.96 12.31
CA GLU A 128 6.82 -1.73 11.50
C GLU A 128 7.70 -0.83 10.63
N ARG A 129 8.63 -1.47 9.92
CA ARG A 129 9.50 -0.82 8.94
C ARG A 129 9.51 -1.64 7.67
N SER A 130 8.88 -1.12 6.63
CA SER A 130 8.70 -1.82 5.36
C SER A 130 9.38 -1.07 4.24
N GLU A 131 9.90 -1.82 3.27
CA GLU A 131 10.39 -1.24 2.01
C GLU A 131 9.21 -0.85 1.14
N VAL A 132 9.19 0.41 0.69
CA VAL A 132 8.08 0.96 -0.10
C VAL A 132 8.53 1.17 -1.54
N TYR A 133 7.72 0.70 -2.47
CA TYR A 133 7.94 0.92 -3.89
C TYR A 133 6.82 1.77 -4.48
N LEU A 134 7.19 2.74 -5.31
CA LEU A 134 6.26 3.43 -6.21
C LEU A 134 6.00 2.53 -7.43
N ILE A 135 4.73 2.30 -7.75
CA ILE A 135 4.30 1.61 -8.96
C ILE A 135 4.13 2.64 -10.07
N GLN A 136 4.94 2.53 -11.13
CA GLN A 136 4.84 3.35 -12.33
C GLN A 136 4.34 2.49 -13.49
N SER A 137 3.24 2.93 -14.12
CA SER A 137 2.61 2.30 -15.29
C SER A 137 2.89 3.05 -16.58
#